data_AF-A0A9D2SY24-F1
#
_entry.id   AF-A0A9D2SY24-F1
#
_cell.length_a   1.000
_cell.length_b   1.000
_cell.length_c   1.000
_cell.angle_alpha   90.00
_cell.angle_beta   90.00
_cell.angle_gamma   90.00
#
_symmetry.space_group_name_H-M   'P 1'
#
loop_
_entity.id
_entity.type
_entity.pdbx_description
1 polymer ?
#
loop_
_entity_poly.entity_id
_entity_poly.type
_entity_poly.pdbx_seq_one_letter_code
_entity_poly.pdbx_strand_id
1 'polypeptide(L)'
;MDNWLLIIVATVFLICIAVGYIRGFLKFGLSLISTVLTLVIVAFLSPYVADALAKYTPVDDFIEQKFVAAFMPELSEEQLANLDLSGTPLENLSQEQLANLNELDWDRLGITVQDVLGVVGEIPRDIQISQIENAPMPEFIKDMLMDNNNESVYSSLGVSSFPQYVASYISRMALNILSFLVTFVIAIILVKALMVAVNIIGELPVLGLINHIGGGLLGLVLGLLIVWIGFLIMTLLYTTEAGSACFAMVEKSSILTFLYDTNPLLTRLLGF
;
A
#
# COMPACT_ATOMS: atom_id res chain seq x y z
N MET A 1 19.64 9.96 -15.91
CA MET A 1 19.28 10.93 -14.87
C MET A 1 19.79 10.37 -13.56
N ASP A 2 20.46 11.18 -12.76
CA ASP A 2 20.85 10.79 -11.41
C ASP A 2 19.61 10.42 -10.61
N ASN A 3 19.70 9.36 -9.81
CA ASN A 3 18.60 8.88 -8.99
C ASN A 3 18.38 9.85 -7.82
N TRP A 4 17.57 10.88 -8.05
CA TRP A 4 17.34 11.94 -7.08
C TRP A 4 16.68 11.42 -5.80
N LEU A 5 15.84 10.38 -5.90
CA LEU A 5 15.22 9.74 -4.75
C LEU A 5 16.28 9.08 -3.86
N LEU A 6 17.27 8.42 -4.46
CA LEU A 6 18.40 7.83 -3.73
C LEU A 6 19.20 8.91 -2.97
N ILE A 7 19.39 10.08 -3.59
CA ILE A 7 20.07 11.23 -2.94
C ILE A 7 19.27 11.71 -1.74
N ILE A 8 17.93 11.82 -1.85
CA ILE A 8 17.06 12.19 -0.73
C ILE A 8 17.16 11.16 0.39
N VAL A 9 17.02 9.87 0.08
CA VAL A 9 17.11 8.79 1.05
C VAL A 9 18.48 8.79 1.76
N ALA A 10 19.58 8.93 1.01
CA ALA A 10 20.91 9.06 1.59
C ALA A 10 21.04 10.29 2.50
N THR A 11 20.45 11.41 2.11
CA THR A 11 20.43 12.65 2.91
C THR A 11 19.66 12.47 4.22
N VAL A 12 18.50 11.79 4.18
CA VAL A 12 17.74 11.43 5.39
C VAL A 12 18.60 10.60 6.34
N PHE A 13 19.28 9.58 5.84
CA PHE A 13 20.18 8.77 6.66
C PHE A 13 21.31 9.60 7.29
N LEU A 14 21.99 10.45 6.52
CA LEU A 14 23.06 11.31 7.02
C LEU A 14 22.57 12.27 8.10
N ILE A 15 21.41 12.90 7.92
CA ILE A 15 20.81 13.80 8.92
C ILE A 15 20.49 13.04 10.20
N CYS A 16 19.84 11.88 10.09
CA CYS A 16 19.45 11.09 11.25
C CYS A 16 20.68 10.58 12.02
N ILE A 17 21.72 10.11 11.32
CA ILE A 17 23.00 9.71 11.93
C ILE A 17 23.65 10.90 12.63
N ALA A 18 23.75 12.07 11.98
CA ALA A 18 24.37 13.25 12.55
C ALA A 18 23.62 13.74 13.81
N VAL A 19 22.29 13.83 13.74
CA VAL A 19 21.44 14.22 14.89
C VAL A 19 21.59 13.21 16.03
N GLY A 20 21.58 11.92 15.72
CA GLY A 20 21.81 10.85 16.68
C GLY A 20 23.18 10.96 17.34
N TYR A 21 24.23 11.18 16.55
CA TYR A 21 25.60 11.35 17.03
C TYR A 21 25.74 12.56 17.95
N ILE A 22 25.19 13.72 17.56
CA ILE A 22 25.26 14.96 18.34
C ILE A 22 24.50 14.81 19.67
N ARG A 23 23.29 14.25 19.64
CA ARG A 23 22.49 14.06 20.86
C ARG A 23 23.06 12.98 21.76
N GLY A 24 23.72 11.98 21.16
CA GLY A 24 24.27 10.83 21.87
C GLY A 24 23.21 9.80 22.25
N PHE A 25 23.66 8.56 22.49
CA PHE A 25 22.81 7.39 22.69
C PHE A 25 21.77 7.58 23.80
N LEU A 26 22.18 8.03 24.99
CA LEU A 26 21.27 8.09 26.14
C LEU A 26 20.14 9.11 25.94
N LYS A 27 20.46 10.32 25.48
CA LYS A 27 19.46 11.37 25.25
C LYS A 27 18.61 11.08 24.02
N PHE A 28 19.20 10.53 22.96
CA PHE A 28 18.47 10.16 21.76
C PHE A 28 17.58 8.93 22.00
N GLY A 29 18.06 7.95 22.76
CA GLY A 29 17.31 6.76 23.16
C GLY A 29 16.03 7.10 23.91
N LEU A 30 16.03 8.14 24.75
CA LEU A 30 14.80 8.64 25.39
C LEU A 30 13.76 9.11 24.36
N SER A 31 14.19 9.79 23.29
CA SER A 31 13.30 10.13 22.18
C SER A 31 12.82 8.90 21.42
N LEU A 32 13.65 7.86 21.33
CA LEU A 32 13.31 6.61 20.65
C LEU A 32 12.25 5.82 21.42
N ILE A 33 12.21 5.92 22.76
CA ILE A 33 11.14 5.35 23.60
C ILE A 33 9.78 5.92 23.18
N SER A 34 9.70 7.22 22.90
CA SER A 34 8.47 7.84 22.38
C SER A 34 8.07 7.26 21.03
N THR A 35 9.02 7.04 20.12
CA THR A 35 8.74 6.42 18.82
C THR A 35 8.25 4.98 18.98
N VAL A 36 8.88 4.19 19.86
CA VAL A 36 8.43 2.82 20.17
C VAL A 36 7.00 2.85 20.75
N LEU A 37 6.72 3.76 21.69
CA LEU A 37 5.38 3.96 22.23
C LEU A 37 4.38 4.32 21.13
N THR A 38 4.74 5.22 20.20
CA THR A 38 3.91 5.53 19.03
C THR A 38 3.63 4.29 18.20
N LEU A 39 4.63 3.46 17.89
CA LEU A 39 4.41 2.23 17.12
C LEU A 39 3.51 1.22 17.84
N VAL A 40 3.63 1.10 19.16
CA VAL A 40 2.74 0.26 19.98
C VAL A 40 1.30 0.78 19.90
N ILE A 41 1.10 2.08 20.10
CA ILE A 41 -0.21 2.73 19.99
C ILE A 41 -0.81 2.49 18.60
N VAL A 42 -0.01 2.64 17.54
CA VAL A 42 -0.45 2.41 16.16
C VAL A 42 -0.84 0.96 15.93
N ALA A 43 -0.06 0.01 16.42
CA ALA A 43 -0.37 -1.41 16.28
C ALA A 43 -1.73 -1.78 16.91
N PHE A 44 -2.13 -1.10 18.00
CA PHE A 44 -3.44 -1.29 18.62
C PHE A 44 -4.56 -0.50 17.93
N LEU A 45 -4.32 0.76 17.55
CA LEU A 45 -5.36 1.65 17.04
C LEU A 45 -5.65 1.48 15.55
N SER A 46 -4.67 1.02 14.76
CA SER A 46 -4.80 0.87 13.31
C SER A 46 -6.01 0.04 12.87
N PRO A 47 -6.36 -1.12 13.47
CA PRO A 47 -7.55 -1.87 13.06
C PRO A 47 -8.84 -1.07 13.28
N TYR A 48 -8.96 -0.34 14.40
CA TYR A 48 -10.15 0.47 14.67
C TYR A 48 -10.28 1.65 13.72
N VAL A 49 -9.14 2.24 13.31
CA VAL A 49 -9.14 3.29 12.29
C VAL A 49 -9.49 2.72 10.92
N ALA A 50 -9.06 1.49 10.60
CA ALA A 50 -9.44 0.81 9.36
C ALA A 50 -10.96 0.56 9.28
N ASP A 51 -11.56 0.04 10.35
CA ASP A 51 -13.01 -0.15 10.43
C ASP A 51 -13.77 1.18 10.29
N ALA A 52 -13.24 2.24 10.91
CA ALA A 52 -13.83 3.58 10.80
C ALA A 52 -13.71 4.14 9.37
N LEU A 53 -12.55 3.99 8.72
CA LEU A 53 -12.35 4.44 7.35
C LEU A 53 -13.26 3.67 6.38
N ALA A 54 -13.31 2.34 6.45
CA ALA A 54 -14.21 1.53 5.63
C ALA A 54 -15.68 1.92 5.82
N LYS A 55 -16.10 2.22 7.06
CA LYS A 55 -17.49 2.61 7.35
C LYS A 55 -17.87 4.00 6.86
N TYR A 56 -16.95 4.97 6.93
CA TYR A 56 -17.25 6.39 6.68
C TYR A 56 -16.72 6.92 5.35
N THR A 57 -15.95 6.12 4.60
CA THR A 57 -15.41 6.51 3.30
C THR A 57 -15.83 5.50 2.22
N PRO A 58 -16.21 5.95 1.01
CA PRO A 58 -16.62 5.07 -0.09
C PRO A 58 -15.41 4.44 -0.80
N VAL A 59 -14.34 4.14 -0.05
CA VAL A 59 -13.07 3.68 -0.61
C VAL A 59 -13.20 2.27 -1.17
N ASP A 60 -13.96 1.39 -0.50
CA ASP A 60 -14.17 0.02 -0.97
C ASP A 60 -14.93 -0.01 -2.30
N ASP A 61 -16.09 0.67 -2.38
CA ASP A 61 -16.90 0.69 -3.60
C ASP A 61 -16.15 1.34 -4.79
N PHE A 62 -15.46 2.45 -4.55
CA PHE A 62 -14.74 3.18 -5.60
C PHE A 62 -13.52 2.41 -6.12
N ILE A 63 -12.76 1.75 -5.23
CA ILE A 63 -11.62 0.94 -5.64
C ILE A 63 -12.11 -0.36 -6.28
N GLU A 64 -13.16 -0.99 -5.74
CA GLU A 64 -13.66 -2.26 -6.28
C GLU A 64 -14.12 -2.12 -7.73
N GLN A 65 -14.97 -1.14 -8.04
CA GLN A 65 -15.44 -0.94 -9.41
C GLN A 65 -14.30 -0.63 -10.39
N LYS A 66 -13.37 0.26 -10.00
CA LYS A 66 -12.27 0.68 -10.88
C LYS A 66 -11.28 -0.46 -11.15
N PHE A 67 -10.93 -1.24 -10.13
CA PHE A 67 -9.99 -2.34 -10.29
C PHE A 67 -10.66 -3.57 -10.92
N VAL A 68 -11.91 -3.88 -10.59
CA VAL A 68 -12.64 -4.96 -11.29
C VAL A 68 -12.71 -4.65 -12.78
N ALA A 69 -13.17 -3.45 -13.16
CA ALA A 69 -13.26 -3.07 -14.57
C ALA A 69 -11.90 -3.08 -15.27
N ALA A 70 -10.84 -2.57 -14.62
CA ALA A 70 -9.49 -2.54 -15.19
C ALA A 70 -8.88 -3.93 -15.43
N PHE A 71 -9.30 -4.95 -14.67
CA PHE A 71 -8.83 -6.33 -14.78
C PHE A 71 -9.84 -7.26 -15.48
N MET A 72 -10.92 -6.71 -16.06
CA MET A 72 -11.79 -7.44 -16.98
C MET A 72 -11.09 -7.60 -18.33
N PRO A 73 -10.95 -8.83 -18.85
CA PRO A 73 -10.37 -9.04 -20.17
C PRO A 73 -11.34 -8.58 -21.26
N GLU A 74 -10.78 -8.15 -22.38
CA GLU A 74 -11.54 -7.99 -23.62
C GLU A 74 -12.06 -9.37 -24.07
N LEU A 75 -13.34 -9.41 -24.42
CA LEU A 75 -13.99 -10.66 -24.85
C LEU A 75 -13.85 -10.83 -26.35
N SER A 76 -13.38 -12.01 -26.78
CA SER A 76 -13.34 -12.34 -28.21
C SER A 76 -14.76 -12.55 -28.78
N GLU A 77 -14.91 -12.42 -30.09
CA GLU A 77 -16.20 -12.70 -30.77
C GLU A 77 -16.73 -14.11 -30.45
N GLU A 78 -15.82 -15.08 -30.29
CA GLU A 78 -16.17 -16.47 -29.93
C GLU A 78 -16.70 -16.58 -28.50
N GLN A 79 -16.11 -15.84 -27.54
CA GLN A 79 -16.62 -15.79 -26.18
C GLN A 79 -17.99 -15.12 -26.15
N LEU A 80 -18.14 -13.98 -26.84
CA LEU A 80 -19.39 -13.23 -26.93
C LEU A 80 -20.54 -14.06 -27.51
N ALA A 81 -20.28 -14.88 -28.53
CA ALA A 81 -21.28 -15.73 -29.16
C ALA A 81 -21.82 -16.82 -28.22
N ASN A 82 -21.07 -17.19 -27.18
CA ASN A 82 -21.42 -18.23 -26.22
C ASN A 82 -22.01 -17.66 -24.91
N LEU A 83 -22.10 -16.34 -24.76
CA LEU A 83 -22.69 -15.72 -23.57
C LEU A 83 -24.21 -15.82 -23.60
N ASP A 84 -24.79 -16.36 -22.52
CA ASP A 84 -26.22 -16.20 -22.26
C ASP A 84 -26.45 -14.86 -21.55
N LEU A 85 -26.97 -13.89 -22.31
CA LEU A 85 -27.28 -12.56 -21.81
C LEU A 85 -28.74 -12.42 -21.41
N SER A 86 -29.58 -13.43 -21.63
CA SER A 86 -31.04 -13.30 -21.48
C SER A 86 -31.42 -12.99 -20.03
N GLY A 87 -32.20 -11.92 -19.85
CA GLY A 87 -32.62 -11.50 -18.51
C GLY A 87 -31.52 -10.84 -17.68
N THR A 88 -30.35 -10.58 -18.26
CA THR A 88 -29.27 -9.82 -17.61
C THR A 88 -29.32 -8.35 -18.03
N PRO A 89 -28.80 -7.41 -17.21
CA PRO A 89 -28.65 -6.01 -17.61
C PRO A 89 -27.78 -5.79 -18.86
N LEU A 90 -27.01 -6.81 -19.28
CA LEU A 90 -26.12 -6.78 -20.45
C LEU A 90 -26.84 -7.10 -21.77
N GLU A 91 -28.09 -7.60 -21.74
CA GLU A 91 -28.83 -8.09 -22.91
C GLU A 91 -28.97 -7.04 -24.04
N ASN A 92 -29.03 -5.75 -23.67
CA ASN A 92 -29.24 -4.66 -24.61
C ASN A 92 -27.94 -3.97 -25.07
N LEU A 93 -26.78 -4.46 -24.66
CA LEU A 93 -25.49 -3.91 -25.10
C LEU A 93 -25.16 -4.39 -26.52
N SER A 94 -24.52 -3.52 -27.31
CA SER A 94 -23.99 -3.92 -28.61
C SER A 94 -22.81 -4.88 -28.45
N GLN A 95 -22.49 -5.66 -29.49
CA GLN A 95 -21.30 -6.53 -29.48
C GLN A 95 -20.01 -5.75 -29.22
N GLU A 96 -19.89 -4.53 -29.72
CA GLU A 96 -18.72 -3.66 -29.48
C GLU A 96 -18.63 -3.25 -28.01
N GLN A 97 -19.76 -2.94 -27.38
CA GLN A 97 -19.82 -2.63 -25.96
C GLN A 97 -19.50 -3.84 -25.09
N LEU A 98 -19.97 -5.03 -25.46
CA LEU A 98 -19.68 -6.27 -24.76
C LEU A 98 -18.22 -6.70 -24.93
N ALA A 99 -17.59 -6.44 -26.09
CA ALA A 99 -16.18 -6.71 -26.30
C ALA A 99 -15.29 -5.86 -25.37
N ASN A 100 -15.71 -4.63 -25.06
CA ASN A 100 -14.95 -3.63 -24.30
C ASN A 100 -15.64 -3.27 -22.98
N LEU A 101 -16.05 -4.27 -22.20
CA LEU A 101 -16.75 -4.06 -20.92
C LEU A 101 -15.93 -3.21 -19.93
N ASN A 102 -14.60 -3.33 -19.96
CA ASN A 102 -13.66 -2.55 -19.14
C ASN A 102 -13.70 -1.03 -19.40
N GLU A 103 -14.15 -0.59 -20.58
CA GLU A 103 -14.23 0.84 -20.94
C GLU A 103 -15.62 1.45 -20.68
N LEU A 104 -16.63 0.64 -20.37
CA LEU A 104 -17.99 1.11 -20.16
C LEU A 104 -18.18 1.79 -18.80
N ASP A 105 -19.04 2.80 -18.78
CA ASP A 105 -19.52 3.43 -17.55
C ASP A 105 -20.69 2.61 -16.98
N TRP A 106 -20.34 1.58 -16.19
CA TRP A 106 -21.30 0.63 -15.62
C TRP A 106 -22.35 1.30 -14.72
N ASP A 107 -21.94 2.31 -13.95
CA ASP A 107 -22.85 3.06 -13.07
C ASP A 107 -23.96 3.74 -13.86
N ARG A 108 -23.62 4.36 -15.01
CA ARG A 108 -24.60 4.99 -15.90
C ARG A 108 -25.55 4.00 -16.57
N LEU A 109 -25.10 2.77 -16.76
CA LEU A 109 -25.86 1.70 -17.39
C LEU A 109 -26.64 0.86 -16.36
N GLY A 110 -26.44 1.09 -15.06
CA GLY A 110 -27.03 0.29 -13.99
C GLY A 110 -26.51 -1.15 -13.97
N ILE A 111 -25.30 -1.37 -14.49
CA ILE A 111 -24.63 -2.67 -14.53
C ILE A 111 -23.79 -2.80 -13.26
N THR A 112 -23.89 -3.93 -12.57
CA THR A 112 -23.04 -4.23 -11.41
C THR A 112 -21.89 -5.14 -11.77
N VAL A 113 -20.86 -5.17 -10.91
CA VAL A 113 -19.75 -6.13 -10.99
C VAL A 113 -20.27 -7.57 -11.08
N GLN A 114 -21.30 -7.90 -10.30
CA GLN A 114 -21.87 -9.24 -10.23
C GLN A 114 -22.61 -9.62 -11.53
N ASP A 115 -23.26 -8.66 -12.19
CA ASP A 115 -23.92 -8.91 -13.48
C ASP A 115 -22.90 -9.29 -14.56
N VAL A 116 -21.76 -8.61 -14.59
CA VAL A 116 -20.68 -8.87 -15.55
C VAL A 116 -20.03 -10.23 -15.27
N LEU A 117 -19.64 -10.48 -14.02
CA LEU A 117 -18.94 -11.71 -13.65
C LEU A 117 -19.81 -12.95 -13.76
N GLY A 118 -21.12 -12.82 -13.51
CA GLY A 118 -22.09 -13.91 -13.66
C GLY A 118 -22.19 -14.42 -15.10
N VAL A 119 -21.90 -13.56 -16.07
CA VAL A 119 -21.95 -13.89 -17.51
C VAL A 119 -20.58 -14.33 -18.04
N VAL A 120 -19.52 -13.61 -17.68
CA VAL A 120 -18.17 -13.86 -18.23
C VAL A 120 -17.52 -15.13 -17.66
N GLY A 121 -17.93 -15.55 -16.46
CA GLY A 121 -17.38 -16.74 -15.81
C GLY A 121 -15.92 -16.55 -15.36
N GLU A 122 -15.24 -17.68 -15.11
CA GLU A 122 -13.85 -17.66 -14.63
C GLU A 122 -12.85 -17.39 -15.76
N ILE A 123 -11.92 -16.47 -15.49
CA ILE A 123 -10.86 -16.10 -16.42
C ILE A 123 -9.75 -17.16 -16.37
N PRO A 124 -9.27 -17.70 -17.52
CA PRO A 124 -8.17 -18.65 -17.55
C PRO A 124 -6.89 -18.13 -16.88
N ARG A 125 -6.15 -19.04 -16.23
CA ARG A 125 -5.03 -18.68 -15.36
C ARG A 125 -3.88 -17.95 -16.06
N ASP A 126 -3.58 -18.35 -17.29
CA ASP A 126 -2.59 -17.71 -18.16
C ASP A 126 -2.96 -16.26 -18.47
N ILE A 127 -4.25 -15.99 -18.72
CA ILE A 127 -4.74 -14.63 -18.92
C ILE A 127 -4.61 -13.81 -17.64
N GLN A 128 -4.97 -14.37 -16.49
CA GLN A 128 -4.81 -13.69 -15.19
C GLN A 128 -3.36 -13.25 -14.95
N ILE A 129 -2.38 -14.13 -15.22
CA ILE A 129 -0.96 -13.82 -15.07
C ILE A 129 -0.55 -12.69 -16.02
N SER A 130 -0.92 -12.79 -17.30
CA SER A 130 -0.59 -11.76 -18.29
C SER A 130 -1.22 -10.39 -17.96
N GLN A 131 -2.41 -10.38 -17.35
CA GLN A 131 -3.08 -9.16 -16.91
C GLN A 131 -2.31 -8.49 -15.77
N ILE A 132 -1.84 -9.26 -14.78
CA ILE A 132 -1.00 -8.72 -13.71
C ILE A 132 0.34 -8.21 -14.25
N GLU A 133 1.02 -9.00 -15.09
CA GLU A 133 2.33 -8.63 -15.65
C GLU A 133 2.29 -7.32 -16.46
N ASN A 134 1.24 -7.13 -17.25
CA ASN A 134 1.08 -5.95 -18.11
C ASN A 134 0.44 -4.75 -17.40
N ALA A 135 -0.02 -4.91 -16.16
CA ALA A 135 -0.67 -3.82 -15.44
C ALA A 135 0.29 -2.64 -15.19
N PRO A 136 -0.18 -1.37 -15.29
CA PRO A 136 0.63 -0.18 -15.07
C PRO A 136 0.83 0.09 -13.56
N MET A 137 1.44 -0.87 -12.87
CA MET A 137 1.74 -0.81 -11.44
C MET A 137 3.18 -1.24 -11.14
N PRO A 138 3.74 -0.85 -9.99
CA PRO A 138 5.08 -1.26 -9.58
C PRO A 138 5.24 -2.80 -9.51
N GLU A 139 6.43 -3.31 -9.87
CA GLU A 139 6.73 -4.76 -9.88
C GLU A 139 6.42 -5.45 -8.55
N PHE A 140 6.76 -4.83 -7.43
CA PHE A 140 6.42 -5.37 -6.11
C PHE A 140 4.92 -5.65 -5.92
N ILE A 141 4.04 -4.80 -6.46
CA ILE A 141 2.59 -5.03 -6.35
C ILE A 141 2.19 -6.20 -7.26
N LYS A 142 2.80 -6.30 -8.45
CA LYS A 142 2.58 -7.43 -9.36
C LYS A 142 2.99 -8.75 -8.72
N ASP A 143 4.19 -8.81 -8.14
CA ASP A 143 4.70 -9.99 -7.43
C ASP A 143 3.75 -10.40 -6.31
N MET A 144 3.30 -9.45 -5.47
CA MET A 144 2.35 -9.73 -4.40
C MET A 144 1.01 -10.25 -4.92
N LEU A 145 0.50 -9.70 -6.03
CA LEU A 145 -0.71 -10.22 -6.67
C LEU A 145 -0.47 -11.61 -7.26
N MET A 146 0.66 -11.86 -7.90
CA MET A 146 0.98 -13.16 -8.50
C MET A 146 1.11 -14.26 -7.43
N ASP A 147 1.83 -13.98 -6.35
CA ASP A 147 2.07 -14.92 -5.25
C ASP A 147 0.77 -15.28 -4.51
N ASN A 148 -0.13 -14.30 -4.38
CA ASN A 148 -1.38 -14.46 -3.64
C ASN A 148 -2.60 -14.78 -4.53
N ASN A 149 -2.42 -14.90 -5.85
CA ASN A 149 -3.50 -15.26 -6.75
C ASN A 149 -3.83 -16.75 -6.62
N ASN A 150 -4.55 -17.19 -5.58
CA ASN A 150 -4.91 -18.60 -5.35
C ASN A 150 -6.21 -18.73 -4.55
N GLU A 151 -6.84 -19.91 -4.58
CA GLU A 151 -8.14 -20.17 -3.95
C GLU A 151 -8.19 -19.87 -2.44
N SER A 152 -7.06 -20.07 -1.73
CA SER A 152 -7.00 -19.83 -0.29
C SER A 152 -7.14 -18.36 0.05
N VAL A 153 -6.48 -17.48 -0.72
CA VAL A 153 -6.58 -16.03 -0.55
C VAL A 153 -7.93 -15.51 -1.02
N TYR A 154 -8.48 -16.06 -2.12
CA TYR A 154 -9.82 -15.71 -2.60
C TYR A 154 -10.87 -15.97 -1.50
N SER A 155 -10.78 -17.12 -0.84
CA SER A 155 -11.65 -17.50 0.27
C SER A 155 -11.50 -16.56 1.48
N SER A 156 -10.27 -16.17 1.84
CA SER A 156 -10.01 -15.20 2.92
C SER A 156 -10.54 -13.79 2.61
N LEU A 157 -10.56 -13.44 1.32
CA LEU A 157 -11.11 -12.17 0.83
C LEU A 157 -12.64 -12.20 0.71
N GLY A 158 -13.25 -13.38 0.66
CA GLY A 158 -14.68 -13.56 0.43
C GLY A 158 -15.09 -13.34 -1.04
N VAL A 159 -14.18 -13.57 -1.98
CA VAL A 159 -14.38 -13.35 -3.42
C VAL A 159 -14.20 -14.65 -4.19
N SER A 160 -14.79 -14.74 -5.38
CA SER A 160 -14.77 -15.97 -6.19
C SER A 160 -14.24 -15.76 -7.61
N SER A 161 -13.83 -14.56 -7.98
CA SER A 161 -13.34 -14.25 -9.31
C SER A 161 -12.02 -13.48 -9.27
N PHE A 162 -11.23 -13.61 -10.33
CA PHE A 162 -9.95 -12.92 -10.47
C PHE A 162 -10.04 -11.38 -10.37
N PRO A 163 -10.98 -10.70 -11.06
CA PRO A 163 -11.07 -9.25 -10.96
C PRO A 163 -11.45 -8.79 -9.55
N GLN A 164 -12.35 -9.52 -8.87
CA GLN A 164 -12.68 -9.25 -7.45
C GLN A 164 -11.50 -9.53 -6.52
N TYR A 165 -10.69 -10.56 -6.80
CA TYR A 165 -9.46 -10.81 -6.07
C TYR A 165 -8.52 -9.62 -6.14
N VAL A 166 -8.17 -9.16 -7.35
CA VAL A 166 -7.26 -8.03 -7.52
C VAL A 166 -7.83 -6.79 -6.85
N ALA A 167 -9.11 -6.49 -7.10
CA ALA A 167 -9.79 -5.36 -6.51
C ALA A 167 -9.78 -5.40 -4.97
N SER A 168 -10.24 -6.49 -4.36
CA SER A 168 -10.31 -6.63 -2.90
C SER A 168 -8.93 -6.62 -2.25
N TYR A 169 -7.94 -7.24 -2.91
CA TYR A 169 -6.55 -7.22 -2.45
C TYR A 169 -5.99 -5.80 -2.42
N ILE A 170 -6.13 -5.05 -3.52
CA ILE A 170 -5.65 -3.68 -3.63
C ILE A 170 -6.41 -2.72 -2.71
N SER A 171 -7.73 -2.85 -2.58
CA SER A 171 -8.56 -2.08 -1.64
C SER A 171 -8.08 -2.28 -0.21
N ARG A 172 -7.91 -3.53 0.23
CA ARG A 172 -7.44 -3.85 1.58
C ARG A 172 -6.02 -3.35 1.83
N MET A 173 -5.13 -3.50 0.85
CA MET A 173 -3.80 -2.90 0.90
C MET A 173 -3.87 -1.39 1.13
N ALA A 174 -4.64 -0.67 0.31
CA ALA A 174 -4.76 0.77 0.38
C ALA A 174 -5.35 1.22 1.72
N LEU A 175 -6.41 0.54 2.18
CA LEU A 175 -7.03 0.80 3.48
C LEU A 175 -6.08 0.53 4.64
N ASN A 176 -5.34 -0.57 4.63
CA ASN A 176 -4.39 -0.90 5.70
C ASN A 176 -3.27 0.14 5.78
N ILE A 177 -2.69 0.53 4.64
CA ILE A 177 -1.65 1.56 4.60
C ILE A 177 -2.21 2.92 5.05
N LEU A 178 -3.36 3.33 4.53
CA LEU A 178 -3.99 4.60 4.88
C LEU A 178 -4.34 4.65 6.37
N SER A 179 -4.90 3.57 6.91
CA SER A 179 -5.26 3.43 8.33
C SER A 179 -4.02 3.52 9.21
N PHE A 180 -2.94 2.83 8.82
CA PHE A 180 -1.67 2.92 9.53
C PHE A 180 -1.16 4.37 9.56
N LEU A 181 -1.16 5.07 8.42
CA LEU A 181 -0.66 6.44 8.32
C LEU A 181 -1.50 7.43 9.13
N VAL A 182 -2.84 7.35 9.04
CA VAL A 182 -3.76 8.18 9.83
C VAL A 182 -3.56 7.92 11.31
N THR A 183 -3.50 6.65 11.71
CA THR A 183 -3.25 6.27 13.10
C THR A 183 -1.89 6.74 13.57
N PHE A 184 -0.86 6.66 12.72
CA PHE A 184 0.49 7.12 13.03
C PHE A 184 0.52 8.61 13.31
N VAL A 185 -0.19 9.42 12.53
CA VAL A 185 -0.34 10.86 12.79
C VAL A 185 -1.06 11.11 14.12
N ILE A 186 -2.18 10.42 14.39
CA ILE A 186 -2.93 10.53 15.65
C ILE A 186 -2.03 10.15 16.84
N ALA A 187 -1.33 9.03 16.74
CA ALA A 187 -0.44 8.52 17.77
C ALA A 187 0.73 9.48 18.04
N ILE A 188 1.30 10.12 17.01
CA ILE A 188 2.30 11.17 17.19
C ILE A 188 1.74 12.34 17.99
N ILE A 189 0.52 12.79 17.68
CA ILE A 189 -0.12 13.91 18.39
C ILE A 189 -0.35 13.54 19.86
N LEU A 190 -0.90 12.34 20.12
CA LEU A 190 -1.14 11.84 21.47
C LEU A 190 0.16 11.72 22.27
N VAL A 191 1.18 11.06 21.72
CA VAL A 191 2.45 10.88 22.42
C VAL A 191 3.15 12.21 22.68
N LYS A 192 3.10 13.16 21.73
CA LYS A 192 3.65 14.51 21.96
C LYS A 192 2.91 15.25 23.08
N ALA A 193 1.58 15.17 23.14
CA ALA A 193 0.80 15.77 24.21
C ALA A 193 1.14 15.15 25.58
N LEU A 194 1.29 13.82 25.63
CA LEU A 194 1.73 13.12 26.83
C LEU A 194 3.15 13.54 27.25
N MET A 195 4.10 13.61 26.33
CA MET A 195 5.47 14.01 26.64
C MET A 195 5.58 15.45 27.15
N VAL A 196 4.74 16.37 26.68
CA VAL A 196 4.66 17.73 27.25
C VAL A 196 4.16 17.68 28.69
N ALA A 197 3.22 16.80 29.00
CA ALA A 197 2.70 16.63 30.36
C ALA A 197 3.72 15.95 31.30
N VAL A 198 4.52 15.03 30.78
CA VAL A 198 5.54 14.28 31.53
C VAL A 198 6.91 14.93 31.29
N ASN A 199 7.25 15.97 32.07
CA ASN A 199 8.58 16.61 32.05
C ASN A 199 9.69 15.63 32.50
N ILE A 200 10.09 14.69 31.65
CA ILE A 200 11.20 13.77 31.90
C ILE A 200 12.44 14.31 31.21
N ILE A 201 13.20 15.15 31.90
CA ILE A 201 14.63 15.33 31.58
C ILE A 201 15.40 15.41 32.90
N GLY A 202 15.92 14.26 33.33
CA GLY A 202 17.13 14.25 34.15
C GLY A 202 18.33 14.40 33.24
N GLU A 203 19.27 15.27 33.59
CA GLU A 203 20.54 15.38 32.88
C GLU A 203 21.38 14.12 33.13
N LEU A 204 21.31 13.14 32.20
CA LEU A 204 22.19 11.99 32.27
C LEU A 204 23.62 12.44 31.94
N PRO A 205 24.63 12.12 32.77
CA PRO A 205 26.02 12.44 32.48
C PRO A 205 26.46 11.69 31.21
N VAL A 206 26.82 12.45 30.18
CA VAL A 206 27.12 11.93 28.85
C VAL A 206 28.63 11.91 28.68
N LEU A 207 29.30 10.79 28.96
CA LEU A 207 30.76 10.72 28.87
C LEU A 207 31.23 9.52 28.07
N GLY A 208 31.70 9.80 26.84
CA GLY A 208 32.50 8.89 26.03
C GLY A 208 32.16 8.91 24.54
N LEU A 209 33.16 8.59 23.71
CA LEU A 209 33.03 8.35 22.28
C LEU A 209 31.95 7.30 21.96
N ILE A 210 31.80 6.28 22.82
CA ILE A 210 30.81 5.20 22.69
C ILE A 210 29.37 5.76 22.70
N ASN A 211 29.10 6.78 23.51
CA ASN A 211 27.76 7.37 23.57
C ASN A 211 27.40 8.08 22.26
N HIS A 212 28.34 8.79 21.63
CA HIS A 212 28.09 9.47 20.37
C HIS A 212 27.95 8.46 19.22
N ILE A 213 28.80 7.44 19.15
CA ILE A 213 28.68 6.37 18.15
C ILE A 213 27.35 5.64 18.29
N GLY A 214 26.95 5.25 19.51
CA GLY A 214 25.65 4.62 19.77
C GLY A 214 24.48 5.52 19.37
N GLY A 215 24.61 6.84 19.59
CA GLY A 215 23.64 7.82 19.12
C GLY A 215 23.51 7.81 17.59
N GLY A 216 24.63 7.78 16.86
CA GLY A 216 24.64 7.67 15.41
C GLY A 216 23.97 6.40 14.89
N LEU A 217 24.20 5.25 15.55
CA LEU A 217 23.53 3.98 15.22
C LEU A 217 22.02 4.03 15.44
N LEU A 218 21.56 4.59 16.57
CA LEU A 218 20.13 4.82 16.78
C LEU A 218 19.54 5.79 15.74
N GLY A 219 20.32 6.80 15.33
CA GLY A 219 20.00 7.69 14.24
C GLY A 219 19.78 6.95 12.92
N LEU A 220 20.65 6.00 12.57
CA LEU A 220 20.49 5.15 11.39
C LEU A 220 19.19 4.33 11.44
N VAL A 221 18.88 3.71 12.58
CA VAL A 221 17.63 2.94 12.77
C VAL A 221 16.40 3.84 12.59
N LEU A 222 16.42 5.05 13.15
CA LEU A 222 15.33 6.00 12.96
C LEU A 222 15.21 6.46 11.51
N GLY A 223 16.34 6.71 10.84
CA GLY A 223 16.37 7.04 9.42
C GLY A 223 15.72 5.95 8.56
N LEU A 224 16.00 4.68 8.87
CA LEU A 224 15.39 3.54 8.18
C LEU A 224 13.88 3.52 8.37
N LEU A 225 13.39 3.72 9.60
CA LEU A 225 11.96 3.80 9.88
C LEU A 225 11.28 4.95 9.11
N ILE A 226 11.91 6.12 9.05
CA ILE A 226 11.38 7.28 8.30
C ILE A 226 11.29 6.96 6.80
N VAL A 227 12.32 6.35 6.23
CA VAL A 227 12.33 5.94 4.81
C VAL A 227 11.21 4.92 4.54
N TRP A 228 11.02 3.94 5.41
CA TRP A 228 9.93 2.97 5.29
C TRP A 228 8.54 3.59 5.38
N ILE A 229 8.32 4.57 6.25
CA ILE A 229 7.06 5.33 6.29
C ILE A 229 6.90 6.16 5.01
N GLY A 230 7.98 6.74 4.50
CA GLY A 230 7.97 7.46 3.21
C GLY A 230 7.55 6.56 2.06
N PHE A 231 8.03 5.31 2.04
CA PHE A 231 7.61 4.32 1.05
C PHE A 231 6.14 3.95 1.15
N LEU A 232 5.55 3.86 2.35
CA LEU A 232 4.10 3.66 2.50
C LEU A 232 3.30 4.78 1.81
N ILE A 233 3.71 6.03 2.01
CA ILE A 233 3.06 7.19 1.37
C ILE A 233 3.23 7.12 -0.15
N MET A 234 4.43 6.79 -0.62
CA MET A 234 4.70 6.61 -2.04
C MET A 234 3.82 5.53 -2.67
N THR A 235 3.62 4.39 -1.99
CA THR A 235 2.75 3.29 -2.45
C THR A 235 1.31 3.76 -2.66
N LEU A 236 0.73 4.54 -1.73
CA LEU A 236 -0.62 5.09 -1.91
C LEU A 236 -0.71 6.10 -3.05
N LEU A 237 0.37 6.82 -3.33
CA LEU A 237 0.40 7.89 -4.31
C LEU A 237 0.89 7.41 -5.69
N TYR A 238 1.06 6.10 -5.93
CA TYR A 238 1.67 5.58 -7.16
C TYR A 238 0.92 6.01 -8.43
N THR A 239 -0.40 6.17 -8.34
CA THR A 239 -1.26 6.62 -9.44
C THR A 239 -1.10 8.10 -9.79
N THR A 240 -0.39 8.86 -8.95
CA THR A 240 -0.04 10.26 -9.21
C THR A 240 1.26 10.36 -10.02
N GLU A 241 1.45 11.47 -10.72
CA GLU A 241 2.71 11.75 -11.44
C GLU A 241 3.93 11.69 -10.51
N ALA A 242 3.80 12.23 -9.30
CA ALA A 242 4.88 12.23 -8.31
C ALA A 242 5.21 10.82 -7.81
N GLY A 243 4.19 10.03 -7.46
CA GLY A 243 4.39 8.67 -6.96
C GLY A 243 4.95 7.72 -8.02
N SER A 244 4.41 7.75 -9.25
CA SER A 244 4.94 6.97 -10.37
C SER A 244 6.40 7.35 -10.69
N ALA A 245 6.74 8.65 -10.68
CA ALA A 245 8.11 9.09 -10.84
C ALA A 245 9.05 8.58 -9.72
N CYS A 246 8.58 8.55 -8.46
CA CYS A 246 9.32 7.95 -7.35
C CYS A 246 9.53 6.45 -7.55
N PHE A 247 8.50 5.70 -7.94
CA PHE A 247 8.62 4.26 -8.21
C PHE A 247 9.61 3.95 -9.33
N ALA A 248 9.57 4.71 -10.42
CA ALA A 248 10.54 4.59 -11.50
C ALA A 248 11.98 4.86 -11.04
N MET A 249 12.17 5.65 -9.97
CA MET A 249 13.49 5.83 -9.34
C MET A 249 13.85 4.66 -8.43
N VAL A 250 12.88 4.07 -7.70
CA VAL A 250 13.10 2.86 -6.90
C VAL A 250 13.62 1.72 -7.77
N GLU A 251 12.91 1.40 -8.86
CA GLU A 251 13.25 0.29 -9.76
C GLU A 251 14.62 0.44 -10.44
N LYS A 252 15.10 1.68 -10.60
CA LYS A 252 16.42 1.97 -11.17
C LYS A 252 17.57 1.85 -10.17
N SER A 253 17.30 1.58 -8.88
CA SER A 253 18.32 1.47 -7.85
C SER A 253 18.12 0.24 -6.99
N SER A 254 19.08 -0.67 -7.06
CA SER A 254 19.11 -1.87 -6.21
C SER A 254 19.04 -1.56 -4.71
N ILE A 255 19.55 -0.40 -4.26
CA ILE A 255 19.47 0.01 -2.86
C ILE A 255 18.05 0.43 -2.50
N LEU A 256 17.40 1.23 -3.34
CA LEU A 256 16.02 1.65 -3.07
C LEU A 256 15.05 0.49 -3.15
N THR A 257 15.18 -0.36 -4.17
CA THR A 257 14.44 -1.62 -4.30
C THR A 257 14.62 -2.48 -3.05
N PHE A 258 15.86 -2.73 -2.63
CA PHE A 258 16.13 -3.48 -1.41
C PHE A 258 15.46 -2.89 -0.16
N LEU A 259 15.54 -1.56 0.03
CA LEU A 259 14.92 -0.89 1.17
C LEU A 259 13.39 -0.94 1.12
N TYR A 260 12.80 -0.90 -0.09
CA TYR A 260 11.37 -0.97 -0.32
C TYR A 260 10.84 -2.39 -0.08
N ASP A 261 11.47 -3.40 -0.69
CA ASP A 261 11.05 -4.81 -0.61
C ASP A 261 11.25 -5.39 0.80
N THR A 262 12.27 -4.93 1.52
CA THR A 262 12.56 -5.35 2.90
C THR A 262 11.77 -4.53 3.92
N ASN A 263 10.82 -3.68 3.51
CA ASN A 263 10.05 -2.84 4.43
C ASN A 263 9.05 -3.68 5.25
N PRO A 264 9.30 -3.92 6.55
CA PRO A 264 8.44 -4.76 7.37
C PRO A 264 7.06 -4.15 7.62
N LEU A 265 6.92 -2.82 7.50
CA LEU A 265 5.62 -2.16 7.60
C LEU A 265 4.78 -2.49 6.38
N LEU A 266 5.36 -2.39 5.17
CA LEU A 266 4.67 -2.79 3.94
C LEU A 266 4.32 -4.27 4.03
N THR A 267 5.28 -5.18 4.24
CA THR A 267 5.00 -6.62 4.31
C THR A 267 3.91 -6.97 5.32
N ARG A 268 3.91 -6.34 6.50
CA ARG A 268 2.88 -6.56 7.52
C ARG A 268 1.50 -6.02 7.12
N LEU A 269 1.44 -4.83 6.52
CA LEU A 269 0.17 -4.20 6.14
C LEU A 269 -0.46 -4.82 4.89
N LEU A 270 0.36 -5.53 4.11
CA LEU A 270 -0.01 -6.18 2.86
C LEU A 270 -0.20 -7.70 2.98
N GLY A 271 0.28 -8.29 4.06
CA GLY A 271 0.13 -9.72 4.33
C GLY A 271 -1.31 -10.08 4.73
N PHE A 272 -1.76 -11.24 4.23
CA PHE A 272 -2.98 -11.94 4.67
C PHE A 272 -2.67 -12.93 5.79
#